data_AF-A0A1D3RXT7-F1
#
_entry.id   AF-A0A1D3RXT7-F1
#
_cell.length_a   1.000
_cell.length_b   1.000
_cell.length_c   1.000
_cell.angle_alpha   90.00
_cell.angle_beta   90.00
_cell.angle_gamma   90.00
#
_symmetry.space_group_name_H-M   'P 1'
#
loop_
_entity.id
_entity.type
_entity.pdbx_description
1 polymer ?
#
loop_
_entity_poly.entity_id
_entity_poly.type
_entity_poly.pdbx_seq_one_letter_code
_entity_poly.pdbx_strand_id
1 'polypeptide(L)'
;MRIFFIHFLYLGPLIFLLVKCINKIPREIKKNNILMCDVLKKQRKLWRPWKIKSHKFNTFFLNNHDKMIYAFNRGIANGHNFVRAHHGGMRLFSTEKVGRTKIKELYNLETNNSEKKNYKICGWIKSVRTVGKSGFAFVDINDGSHYKNFQVVIDSGISNYQNVLKASRDDAIECFGELKCPIGKKQKVELSVYDLGKKHYIKLFKELSTDNVASNSSNASSSNIINANNDETCSTTYDNESIGVLEGENHEQSEKIEEEKSEAGLKDVYMISKKYHTKEYLRSFPHLRGRTKLYSSIFRLKSDLIIETFNYFKKKNYTYINTPILTSNDCEGGGELFHVTTSPNKNKKAETGAENVDSINEKKLFFKKPCYLNVSSQLALECLCCSIGDVFTINQSFRAENSNTSRHLSEFLMLEIELAFSDLNNIILESENYIKEMINFVLHKSEDIEYINEHHDQNIKKNLEEILKKPFVIITYEEAIQILKKRNNSNGTNFDLSESDISFEDQKYFTNIYFKSPVVIINYPDSIKPFYMKLNDDKKTVSCMDVIFPNIGEIAGGSERETNLNILKEQMKKNKLNIDLYNPYLELRKYGNIPHSGFGLGIDRLIMYILSISNIRDIVPFPRYPNYLFM
;
A
#
# COMPACT_ATOMS: atom_id res chain seq x y z
N MET A 1 -18.56 40.09 45.16
CA MET A 1 -19.44 41.11 44.52
C MET A 1 -18.70 42.03 43.52
N ARG A 2 -17.75 41.52 42.72
CA ARG A 2 -17.03 42.29 41.67
C ARG A 2 -16.92 41.60 40.30
N ILE A 3 -17.55 40.42 40.13
CA ILE A 3 -17.57 39.67 38.85
C ILE A 3 -18.93 39.76 38.13
N PHE A 4 -20.00 40.15 38.83
CA PHE A 4 -21.33 40.33 38.24
C PHE A 4 -21.51 41.64 37.46
N PHE A 5 -20.62 42.63 37.62
CA PHE A 5 -20.76 43.93 36.97
C PHE A 5 -20.14 44.00 35.56
N ILE A 6 -19.27 43.05 35.18
CA ILE A 6 -18.61 43.06 33.87
C ILE A 6 -19.46 42.39 32.78
N HIS A 7 -20.36 41.47 33.15
CA HIS A 7 -21.25 40.82 32.17
C HIS A 7 -22.39 41.73 31.66
N PHE A 8 -22.78 42.76 32.42
CA PHE A 8 -23.86 43.66 32.02
C PHE A 8 -23.42 44.79 31.08
N LEU A 9 -22.13 45.17 31.08
CA LEU A 9 -21.63 46.26 30.24
C LEU A 9 -21.42 45.85 28.76
N TYR A 10 -21.24 44.56 28.46
CA TYR A 10 -20.95 44.10 27.10
C TYR A 10 -22.12 43.40 26.39
N LEU A 11 -23.11 42.90 27.14
CA LEU A 11 -24.25 42.19 26.54
C LEU A 11 -25.34 43.14 26.01
N GLY A 12 -25.56 44.28 26.69
CA GLY A 12 -26.53 45.30 26.27
C GLY A 12 -26.25 45.92 24.90
N PRO A 13 -25.01 46.39 24.63
CA PRO A 13 -24.65 46.95 23.32
C PRO A 13 -24.72 45.92 22.18
N LEU A 14 -24.41 44.65 22.45
CA LEU A 14 -24.43 43.57 21.46
C LEU A 14 -25.86 43.22 21.03
N ILE A 15 -26.80 43.18 21.99
CA ILE A 15 -28.22 42.97 21.71
C ILE A 15 -28.82 44.18 20.97
N PHE A 16 -28.39 45.40 21.31
CA PHE A 16 -28.84 46.61 20.61
C PHE A 16 -28.32 46.68 19.17
N LEU A 17 -27.08 46.22 18.92
CA LEU A 17 -26.51 46.07 17.58
C LEU A 17 -27.22 44.99 16.76
N LEU A 18 -27.55 43.84 17.36
CA LEU A 18 -28.32 42.77 16.72
C LEU A 18 -29.74 43.23 16.34
N VAL A 19 -30.42 43.98 17.22
CA VAL A 19 -31.75 44.54 16.93
C VAL A 19 -31.68 45.63 15.85
N LYS A 20 -30.62 46.45 15.81
CA LYS A 20 -30.39 47.40 14.71
C LYS A 20 -30.04 46.71 13.39
N CYS A 21 -29.30 45.59 13.40
CA CYS A 21 -28.99 44.82 12.20
C CYS A 21 -30.22 44.10 11.63
N ILE A 22 -31.11 43.58 12.48
CA ILE A 22 -32.38 42.96 12.06
C ILE A 22 -33.35 44.02 11.48
N ASN A 23 -33.35 45.24 12.02
CA ASN A 23 -34.22 46.32 11.54
C ASN A 23 -33.68 47.11 10.34
N LYS A 24 -32.50 46.76 9.80
CA LYS A 24 -31.88 47.40 8.62
C LYS A 24 -31.79 46.47 7.40
N ILE A 25 -32.64 45.44 7.33
CA ILE A 25 -32.84 44.65 6.10
C ILE A 25 -33.81 45.42 5.19
N PRO A 26 -33.42 45.79 3.95
CA PRO A 26 -34.29 46.49 3.01
C PRO A 26 -35.56 45.68 2.68
N ARG A 27 -36.70 46.38 2.55
CA ARG A 27 -38.05 45.87 2.25
C ARG A 27 -38.22 45.23 0.84
N GLU A 28 -37.17 44.70 0.23
CA GLU A 28 -37.24 43.98 -1.05
C GLU A 28 -37.08 42.46 -0.96
N ILE A 29 -36.74 41.90 0.21
CA ILE A 29 -36.66 40.43 0.41
C ILE A 29 -37.94 39.89 1.07
N LYS A 30 -39.10 40.35 0.60
CA LYS A 30 -40.41 39.78 0.97
C LYS A 30 -41.27 39.37 -0.23
N LYS A 31 -40.70 39.36 -1.44
CA LYS A 31 -41.41 38.96 -2.67
C LYS A 31 -40.87 37.73 -3.40
N ASN A 32 -39.75 37.12 -2.96
CA ASN A 32 -39.16 35.96 -3.64
C ASN A 32 -39.15 34.63 -2.86
N ASN A 33 -39.79 34.55 -1.68
CA ASN A 33 -40.00 33.27 -0.98
C ASN A 33 -41.28 32.52 -1.43
N ILE A 34 -41.70 32.72 -2.69
CA ILE A 34 -42.70 31.89 -3.39
C ILE A 34 -42.07 31.21 -4.63
N LEU A 35 -40.73 31.18 -4.76
CA LEU A 35 -40.06 30.57 -5.92
C LEU A 35 -39.16 29.35 -5.64
N MET A 36 -39.19 28.76 -4.43
CA MET A 36 -38.46 27.50 -4.14
C MET A 36 -39.34 26.27 -3.95
N CYS A 37 -40.67 26.39 -4.08
CA CYS A 37 -41.58 25.24 -4.14
C CYS A 37 -42.20 25.00 -5.52
N ASP A 38 -42.04 25.91 -6.48
CA ASP A 38 -42.61 25.78 -7.84
C ASP A 38 -41.59 25.38 -8.93
N VAL A 39 -40.30 25.36 -8.64
CA VAL A 39 -39.26 24.83 -9.57
C VAL A 39 -39.16 23.29 -9.50
N LEU A 40 -39.57 22.67 -8.38
CA LEU A 40 -39.64 21.20 -8.25
C LEU A 40 -40.95 20.58 -8.76
N LYS A 41 -41.93 21.40 -9.18
CA LYS A 41 -43.19 20.95 -9.79
C LYS A 41 -43.29 21.19 -11.30
N LYS A 42 -42.30 21.86 -11.92
CA LYS A 42 -42.25 22.16 -13.36
C LYS A 42 -41.07 21.49 -14.10
N GLN A 43 -40.88 20.18 -13.93
CA GLN A 43 -40.25 19.31 -14.96
C GLN A 43 -40.82 17.88 -14.95
N ARG A 44 -42.14 17.76 -14.74
CA ARG A 44 -42.91 16.55 -15.03
C ARG A 44 -43.96 16.86 -16.10
N LYS A 45 -43.52 17.13 -17.33
CA LYS A 45 -44.32 17.04 -18.56
C LYS A 45 -43.44 17.38 -19.75
N LEU A 46 -42.68 16.38 -20.17
CA LEU A 46 -42.36 16.09 -21.57
C LEU A 46 -41.71 14.72 -21.51
N TRP A 47 -42.51 13.71 -21.84
CA TRP A 47 -42.18 12.33 -22.24
C TRP A 47 -43.27 11.36 -21.75
N ARG A 48 -44.23 11.12 -22.64
CA ARG A 48 -44.92 9.84 -22.85
C ARG A 48 -45.41 9.83 -24.31
N PRO A 49 -45.62 8.68 -24.98
CA PRO A 49 -45.45 7.30 -24.49
C PRO A 49 -44.68 6.38 -25.49
N TRP A 50 -44.13 5.25 -25.02
CA TRP A 50 -44.52 3.92 -25.53
C TRP A 50 -43.96 2.77 -24.67
N LYS A 51 -44.91 1.93 -24.25
CA LYS A 51 -44.88 0.51 -23.83
C LYS A 51 -43.59 -0.08 -23.23
N ILE A 52 -43.63 -0.37 -21.93
CA ILE A 52 -42.95 -1.53 -21.34
C ILE A 52 -43.97 -2.35 -20.54
N LYS A 53 -44.17 -3.60 -20.99
CA LYS A 53 -44.73 -4.69 -20.19
C LYS A 53 -43.65 -5.18 -19.22
N SER A 54 -44.02 -5.30 -17.95
CA SER A 54 -43.47 -6.10 -16.86
C SER A 54 -42.21 -6.96 -17.13
N HIS A 55 -41.22 -6.91 -16.23
CA HIS A 55 -40.85 -8.03 -15.33
C HIS A 55 -39.93 -7.54 -14.19
N LYS A 56 -40.13 -8.13 -13.00
CA LYS A 56 -39.49 -7.81 -11.71
C LYS A 56 -37.98 -8.09 -11.72
N PHE A 57 -37.18 -7.18 -11.16
CA PHE A 57 -35.89 -7.51 -10.54
C PHE A 57 -35.80 -6.82 -9.18
N ASN A 58 -35.47 -7.62 -8.16
CA ASN A 58 -35.38 -7.24 -6.76
C ASN A 58 -34.21 -6.26 -6.50
N THR A 59 -34.53 -5.08 -6.00
CA THR A 59 -33.60 -4.17 -5.32
C THR A 59 -33.43 -4.62 -3.88
N PHE A 60 -32.27 -5.19 -3.56
CA PHE A 60 -31.86 -5.50 -2.18
C PHE A 60 -30.51 -4.86 -1.86
N PHE A 61 -30.38 -3.55 -2.05
CA PHE A 61 -29.33 -2.74 -1.43
C PHE A 61 -29.78 -1.28 -1.48
N LEU A 62 -30.07 -0.73 -0.31
CA LEU A 62 -30.03 0.69 0.09
C LEU A 62 -31.00 0.87 1.26
N ASN A 63 -30.52 0.61 2.47
CA ASN A 63 -31.01 1.20 3.72
C ASN A 63 -30.08 0.75 4.84
N ASN A 64 -29.03 1.53 5.13
CA ASN A 64 -28.34 1.60 6.43
C ASN A 64 -27.21 2.64 6.42
N HIS A 65 -27.52 3.88 6.03
CA HIS A 65 -26.73 5.03 6.43
C HIS A 65 -27.65 5.89 7.31
N ASP A 66 -27.30 6.03 8.59
CA ASP A 66 -27.75 7.07 9.55
C ASP A 66 -27.65 6.67 11.04
N LYS A 67 -26.99 5.55 11.39
CA LYS A 67 -26.77 5.17 12.81
C LYS A 67 -25.32 4.93 13.24
N MET A 68 -24.34 5.44 12.50
CA MET A 68 -22.91 5.24 12.80
C MET A 68 -22.12 6.56 12.89
N ILE A 69 -22.72 7.62 13.42
CA ILE A 69 -22.00 8.83 13.84
C ILE A 69 -22.67 9.38 15.11
N TYR A 70 -22.44 8.75 16.27
CA TYR A 70 -22.53 9.42 17.58
C TYR A 70 -22.05 8.58 18.80
N ALA A 71 -21.41 7.42 18.61
CA ALA A 71 -21.06 6.50 19.71
C ALA A 71 -19.55 6.40 19.98
N PHE A 72 -18.77 7.48 19.81
CA PHE A 72 -17.34 7.46 20.12
C PHE A 72 -16.84 8.57 21.05
N ASN A 73 -17.73 9.40 21.61
CA ASN A 73 -17.31 10.44 22.55
C ASN A 73 -18.18 10.44 23.81
N ARG A 74 -17.85 9.57 24.76
CA ARG A 74 -17.77 9.84 26.22
C ARG A 74 -17.64 8.53 26.99
N GLY A 75 -16.46 8.31 27.57
CA GLY A 75 -16.35 7.45 28.74
C GLY A 75 -17.10 8.09 29.90
N ILE A 76 -18.03 7.34 30.49
CA ILE A 76 -18.56 7.60 31.82
C ILE A 76 -18.70 6.26 32.54
N ALA A 77 -18.05 6.21 33.69
CA ALA A 77 -18.11 5.18 34.70
C ALA A 77 -19.51 5.06 35.34
N ASN A 78 -19.64 4.03 36.17
CA ASN A 78 -20.71 3.74 37.13
C ASN A 78 -21.85 2.85 36.62
N GLY A 79 -21.92 1.68 37.26
CA GLY A 79 -23.00 0.75 37.11
C GLY A 79 -24.32 1.29 37.66
N HIS A 80 -25.40 0.86 37.03
CA HIS A 80 -26.69 0.72 37.66
C HIS A 80 -27.44 -0.42 36.98
N ASN A 81 -27.96 -1.32 37.83
CA ASN A 81 -28.88 -2.40 37.49
C ASN A 81 -30.10 -1.85 36.73
N PHE A 82 -30.30 -2.31 35.49
CA PHE A 82 -31.61 -2.23 34.84
C PHE A 82 -32.27 -3.61 34.94
N VAL A 83 -33.10 -3.77 35.98
CA VAL A 83 -34.08 -4.84 36.08
C VAL A 83 -35.21 -4.51 35.10
N ARG A 84 -35.46 -5.40 34.12
CA ARG A 84 -36.67 -5.33 33.28
C ARG A 84 -37.46 -6.62 33.46
N ALA A 85 -38.67 -6.45 33.99
CA ALA A 85 -39.60 -7.51 34.34
C ALA A 85 -40.02 -8.36 33.12
N HIS A 86 -40.23 -9.65 33.39
CA HIS A 86 -40.65 -10.69 32.47
C HIS A 86 -41.99 -10.40 31.79
N HIS A 87 -42.10 -10.78 30.51
CA HIS A 87 -43.32 -11.37 29.94
C HIS A 87 -42.94 -12.68 29.25
N GLY A 88 -43.70 -13.72 29.59
CA GLY A 88 -43.42 -15.12 29.33
C GLY A 88 -43.22 -15.47 27.86
N GLY A 89 -42.12 -16.18 27.62
CA GLY A 89 -41.77 -16.82 26.36
C GLY A 89 -40.47 -17.56 26.61
N MET A 90 -40.55 -18.87 26.79
CA MET A 90 -39.41 -19.74 27.06
C MET A 90 -38.45 -19.72 25.86
N ARG A 91 -37.51 -18.76 25.85
CA ARG A 91 -36.33 -18.80 24.96
C ARG A 91 -35.31 -19.75 25.57
N LEU A 92 -35.45 -21.04 25.28
CA LEU A 92 -34.30 -21.94 25.21
C LEU A 92 -33.36 -21.39 24.12
N PHE A 93 -32.05 -21.36 24.41
CA PHE A 93 -30.97 -20.72 23.63
C PHE A 93 -30.77 -19.21 23.85
N SER A 94 -30.21 -18.86 25.01
CA SER A 94 -29.22 -17.77 25.06
C SER A 94 -27.97 -18.25 24.30
N THR A 95 -27.85 -17.87 23.04
CA THR A 95 -26.56 -17.79 22.35
C THR A 95 -26.14 -16.33 22.38
N GLU A 96 -25.43 -15.92 23.43
CA GLU A 96 -24.57 -14.75 23.28
C GLU A 96 -23.69 -15.02 22.06
N LYS A 97 -23.87 -14.24 20.99
CA LYS A 97 -23.00 -14.31 19.81
C LYS A 97 -21.62 -13.85 20.24
N VAL A 98 -20.79 -14.77 20.71
CA VAL A 98 -19.39 -14.48 21.02
C VAL A 98 -18.73 -14.02 19.72
N GLY A 99 -18.23 -12.79 19.71
CA GLY A 99 -17.50 -12.21 18.59
C GLY A 99 -16.24 -13.02 18.29
N ARG A 100 -15.74 -12.93 17.05
CA ARG A 100 -14.41 -13.48 16.73
C ARG A 100 -13.36 -12.60 17.42
N THR A 101 -12.43 -13.21 18.13
CA THR A 101 -11.23 -12.58 18.67
C THR A 101 -10.05 -12.82 17.71
N LYS A 102 -9.24 -11.79 17.46
CA LYS A 102 -8.04 -11.95 16.64
C LYS A 102 -6.93 -12.62 17.44
N ILE A 103 -6.08 -13.39 16.76
CA ILE A 103 -4.92 -14.02 17.41
C ILE A 103 -3.99 -12.97 18.06
N LYS A 104 -3.77 -11.83 17.40
CA LYS A 104 -2.98 -10.71 17.96
C LYS A 104 -3.48 -10.25 19.33
N GLU A 105 -4.81 -10.15 19.50
CA GLU A 105 -5.43 -9.73 20.75
C GLU A 105 -5.15 -10.73 21.87
N LEU A 106 -5.17 -12.03 21.57
CA LEU A 106 -4.88 -13.08 22.55
C LEU A 106 -3.44 -13.05 23.05
N TYR A 107 -2.47 -12.69 22.20
CA TYR A 107 -1.07 -12.56 22.64
C TYR A 107 -0.83 -11.36 23.56
N ASN A 108 -1.71 -10.35 23.53
CA ASN A 108 -1.60 -9.15 24.34
C ASN A 108 -2.32 -9.26 25.70
N LEU A 109 -3.05 -10.36 25.95
CA LEU A 109 -3.73 -10.57 27.23
C LEU A 109 -2.71 -10.94 28.33
N GLU A 110 -2.76 -10.23 29.45
CA GLU A 110 -2.05 -10.63 30.66
C GLU A 110 -2.70 -11.88 31.25
N THR A 111 -1.91 -12.96 31.33
CA THR A 111 -2.36 -14.30 31.72
C THR A 111 -2.95 -14.38 33.11
N ASN A 112 -2.58 -13.46 34.00
CA ASN A 112 -2.88 -13.55 35.43
C ASN A 112 -4.36 -13.33 35.78
N ASN A 113 -5.19 -12.80 34.87
CA ASN A 113 -6.64 -12.57 35.07
C ASN A 113 -7.53 -13.18 33.97
N SER A 114 -6.96 -13.83 32.96
CA SER A 114 -7.67 -14.36 31.79
C SER A 114 -7.85 -15.88 31.78
N GLU A 115 -7.27 -16.58 32.75
CA GLU A 115 -7.52 -18.01 32.96
C GLU A 115 -9.03 -18.24 33.13
N LYS A 116 -9.60 -19.11 32.28
CA LYS A 116 -11.03 -19.53 32.26
C LYS A 116 -12.01 -18.72 31.41
N LYS A 117 -11.56 -17.80 30.55
CA LYS A 117 -12.45 -17.19 29.54
C LYS A 117 -12.44 -17.97 28.23
N ASN A 118 -13.63 -18.12 27.66
CA ASN A 118 -13.81 -18.75 26.36
C ASN A 118 -13.70 -17.71 25.24
N TYR A 119 -12.99 -18.08 24.17
CA TYR A 119 -12.79 -17.25 23.00
C TYR A 119 -13.11 -18.02 21.73
N LYS A 120 -13.65 -17.30 20.75
CA LYS A 120 -13.85 -17.81 19.39
C LYS A 120 -12.75 -17.25 18.50
N ILE A 121 -11.95 -18.12 17.91
CA ILE A 121 -10.95 -17.75 16.91
C ILE A 121 -11.29 -18.39 15.56
N CYS A 122 -10.93 -17.71 14.49
CA CYS A 122 -11.06 -18.23 13.13
C CYS A 122 -9.74 -17.97 12.40
N GLY A 123 -9.31 -18.90 11.56
CA GLY A 123 -8.09 -18.75 10.78
C GLY A 123 -7.83 -19.95 9.87
N TRP A 124 -6.57 -20.12 9.51
CA TRP A 124 -6.10 -21.18 8.62
C TRP A 124 -5.11 -22.09 9.35
N ILE A 125 -5.27 -23.39 9.14
CA ILE A 125 -4.42 -24.42 9.74
C ILE A 125 -3.02 -24.34 9.14
N LYS A 126 -1.99 -24.18 9.98
CA LYS A 126 -0.59 -24.17 9.55
C LYS A 126 0.11 -25.50 9.79
N SER A 127 -0.27 -26.21 10.84
CA SER A 127 0.10 -27.61 11.06
C SER A 127 -0.85 -28.30 12.04
N VAL A 128 -0.96 -29.62 11.91
CA VAL A 128 -1.64 -30.52 12.86
C VAL A 128 -0.60 -31.53 13.34
N ARG A 129 -0.50 -31.74 14.65
CA ARG A 129 0.43 -32.70 15.27
C ARG A 129 -0.28 -33.50 16.35
N THR A 130 -0.08 -34.81 16.39
CA THR A 130 -0.57 -35.69 17.46
C THR A 130 0.61 -36.18 18.30
N VAL A 131 0.43 -36.35 19.60
CA VAL A 131 1.48 -36.90 20.48
C VAL A 131 1.10 -38.32 20.89
N GLY A 132 1.61 -39.34 20.20
CA GLY A 132 1.38 -40.75 20.57
C GLY A 132 -0.09 -41.11 20.81
N LYS A 133 -0.37 -41.94 21.85
CA LYS A 133 -1.73 -42.33 22.26
C LYS A 133 -2.44 -41.30 23.15
N SER A 134 -1.94 -40.07 23.27
CA SER A 134 -2.31 -39.12 24.34
C SER A 134 -3.72 -38.53 24.26
N GLY A 135 -4.52 -38.86 23.26
CA GLY A 135 -5.93 -38.43 23.18
C GLY A 135 -6.12 -36.94 22.86
N PHE A 136 -5.09 -36.22 22.40
CA PHE A 136 -5.21 -34.84 21.94
C PHE A 136 -4.33 -34.52 20.71
N ALA A 137 -4.70 -33.46 20.01
CA ALA A 137 -3.99 -32.89 18.87
C ALA A 137 -3.59 -31.43 19.12
N PHE A 138 -2.40 -31.06 18.65
CA PHE A 138 -1.92 -29.68 18.59
C PHE A 138 -2.14 -29.14 17.18
N VAL A 139 -2.92 -28.07 17.07
CA VAL A 139 -3.19 -27.38 15.82
C VAL A 139 -2.65 -25.98 15.88
N ASP A 140 -1.71 -25.66 15.00
CA ASP A 140 -1.22 -24.31 14.82
C ASP A 140 -2.16 -23.57 13.86
N ILE A 141 -2.75 -22.47 14.30
CA ILE A 141 -3.65 -21.63 13.49
C ILE A 141 -3.00 -20.26 13.27
N ASN A 142 -3.17 -19.68 12.09
CA ASN A 142 -2.86 -18.28 11.85
C ASN A 142 -4.03 -17.61 11.14
N ASP A 143 -4.36 -16.39 11.53
CA ASP A 143 -5.50 -15.63 11.01
C ASP A 143 -5.10 -14.35 10.28
N GLY A 144 -3.79 -14.19 10.02
CA GLY A 144 -3.18 -13.03 9.39
C GLY A 144 -2.93 -11.84 10.33
N SER A 145 -3.46 -11.83 11.55
CA SER A 145 -3.35 -10.68 12.46
C SER A 145 -2.00 -10.56 13.15
N HIS A 146 -1.21 -11.63 13.21
CA HIS A 146 0.08 -11.70 13.90
C HIS A 146 1.01 -12.68 13.17
N TYR A 147 2.34 -12.49 13.26
CA TYR A 147 3.33 -13.35 12.58
C TYR A 147 3.47 -14.74 13.20
N LYS A 148 3.26 -14.85 14.52
CA LYS A 148 3.24 -16.14 15.24
C LYS A 148 1.97 -16.92 14.92
N ASN A 149 2.11 -18.24 14.84
CA ASN A 149 0.97 -19.14 14.82
C ASN A 149 0.50 -19.35 16.26
N PHE A 150 -0.81 -19.41 16.45
CA PHE A 150 -1.43 -19.63 17.74
C PHE A 150 -1.76 -21.12 17.92
N GLN A 151 -1.35 -21.69 19.06
CA GLN A 151 -1.60 -23.11 19.34
C GLN A 151 -3.01 -23.32 19.90
N VAL A 152 -3.69 -24.30 19.32
CA VAL A 152 -4.94 -24.86 19.81
C VAL A 152 -4.72 -26.31 20.21
N VAL A 153 -5.07 -26.65 21.44
CA VAL A 153 -5.05 -28.02 21.96
C VAL A 153 -6.45 -28.58 21.88
N ILE A 154 -6.62 -29.67 21.14
CA ILE A 154 -7.91 -30.26 20.83
C ILE A 154 -7.98 -31.65 21.42
N ASP A 155 -8.92 -31.86 22.32
CA ASP A 155 -9.19 -33.16 22.93
C ASP A 155 -9.95 -34.09 21.96
N SER A 156 -9.64 -35.39 22.04
CA SER A 156 -10.24 -36.43 21.20
C SER A 156 -11.74 -36.65 21.45
N GLY A 157 -12.28 -36.19 22.58
CA GLY A 157 -13.70 -36.26 22.91
C GLY A 157 -14.59 -35.34 22.07
N ILE A 158 -14.05 -34.43 21.27
CA ILE A 158 -14.86 -33.55 20.39
C ILE A 158 -15.36 -34.31 19.16
N SER A 159 -16.63 -34.10 18.82
CA SER A 159 -17.32 -34.75 17.68
C SER A 159 -16.54 -34.69 16.35
N ASN A 160 -15.87 -33.58 16.08
CA ASN A 160 -15.16 -33.32 14.81
C ASN A 160 -13.65 -33.61 14.87
N TYR A 161 -13.18 -34.31 15.91
CA TYR A 161 -11.74 -34.56 16.10
C TYR A 161 -11.08 -35.27 14.90
N GLN A 162 -11.72 -36.31 14.37
CA GLN A 162 -11.18 -37.08 13.23
C GLN A 162 -11.06 -36.25 11.95
N ASN A 163 -11.97 -35.30 11.74
CA ASN A 163 -11.92 -34.41 10.58
C ASN A 163 -10.74 -33.43 10.70
N VAL A 164 -10.47 -32.93 11.92
CA VAL A 164 -9.31 -32.07 12.19
C VAL A 164 -8.00 -32.80 11.92
N LEU A 165 -7.89 -34.08 12.26
CA LEU A 165 -6.70 -34.89 11.97
C LEU A 165 -6.42 -35.05 10.47
N LYS A 166 -7.48 -34.99 9.64
CA LYS A 166 -7.38 -35.06 8.17
C LYS A 166 -7.25 -33.69 7.51
N ALA A 167 -7.34 -32.61 8.28
CA ALA A 167 -7.29 -31.27 7.75
C ALA A 167 -5.91 -30.96 7.16
N SER A 168 -5.93 -30.30 6.01
CA SER A 168 -4.75 -29.89 5.27
C SER A 168 -4.27 -28.52 5.69
N ARG A 169 -3.02 -28.20 5.32
CA ARG A 169 -2.49 -26.84 5.47
C ARG A 169 -3.37 -25.87 4.69
N ASP A 170 -3.63 -24.73 5.32
CA ASP A 170 -4.50 -23.67 4.85
C ASP A 170 -5.98 -24.04 4.68
N ASP A 171 -6.43 -25.16 5.27
CA ASP A 171 -7.86 -25.36 5.53
C ASP A 171 -8.33 -24.31 6.56
N ALA A 172 -9.48 -23.71 6.27
CA ALA A 172 -10.10 -22.72 7.14
C ALA A 172 -10.84 -23.41 8.30
N ILE A 173 -10.63 -22.87 9.50
CA ILE A 173 -11.11 -23.44 10.77
C ILE A 173 -11.67 -22.33 11.68
N GLU A 174 -12.71 -22.67 12.43
CA GLU A 174 -13.21 -21.93 13.58
C GLU A 174 -13.11 -22.81 14.82
N CYS A 175 -12.56 -22.26 15.90
CA CYS A 175 -12.42 -22.92 17.19
C CYS A 175 -13.07 -22.04 18.27
N PHE A 176 -13.86 -22.65 19.15
CA PHE A 176 -14.37 -22.04 20.36
C PHE A 176 -13.94 -22.86 21.57
N GLY A 177 -13.10 -22.28 22.42
CA GLY A 177 -12.51 -22.97 23.57
C GLY A 177 -12.05 -22.01 24.65
N GLU A 178 -11.38 -22.55 25.66
CA GLU A 178 -10.91 -21.84 26.85
C GLU A 178 -9.44 -21.41 26.69
N LEU A 179 -9.12 -20.14 26.99
CA LEU A 179 -7.73 -19.67 27.00
C LEU A 179 -7.02 -20.17 28.26
N LYS A 180 -5.82 -20.76 28.08
CA LYS A 180 -5.00 -21.29 29.18
C LYS A 180 -3.54 -20.89 29.05
N CYS A 181 -2.87 -20.89 30.19
CA CYS A 181 -1.42 -20.95 30.27
C CYS A 181 -0.96 -22.38 29.89
N PRO A 182 -0.11 -22.54 28.88
CA PRO A 182 0.40 -23.84 28.47
C PRO A 182 1.29 -24.44 29.56
N ILE A 183 1.32 -25.78 29.66
CA ILE A 183 2.20 -26.51 30.58
C ILE A 183 3.69 -26.41 30.13
N GLY A 184 3.92 -26.21 28.82
CA GLY A 184 5.25 -26.09 28.23
C GLY A 184 5.80 -24.65 28.16
N LYS A 185 7.12 -24.49 28.22
CA LYS A 185 7.80 -23.18 28.29
C LYS A 185 7.83 -22.37 26.97
N LYS A 186 7.41 -22.93 25.83
CA LYS A 186 7.65 -22.33 24.50
C LYS A 186 6.66 -21.22 24.10
N GLN A 187 5.49 -21.15 24.72
CA GLN A 187 4.46 -20.17 24.39
C GLN A 187 3.81 -19.63 25.66
N LYS A 188 3.25 -18.41 25.59
CA LYS A 188 2.64 -17.75 26.75
C LYS A 188 1.19 -18.17 26.98
N VAL A 189 0.47 -18.45 25.90
CA VAL A 189 -0.98 -18.75 25.90
C VAL A 189 -1.31 -19.80 24.84
N GLU A 190 -2.35 -20.58 25.08
CA GLU A 190 -2.95 -21.51 24.12
C GLU A 190 -4.47 -21.61 24.33
N LEU A 191 -5.20 -22.09 23.34
CA LEU A 191 -6.65 -22.34 23.45
C LEU A 191 -6.90 -23.84 23.60
N SER A 192 -7.53 -24.25 24.70
CA SER A 192 -7.95 -25.63 24.93
C SER A 192 -9.40 -25.82 24.50
N VAL A 193 -9.64 -26.80 23.63
CA VAL A 193 -10.96 -27.19 23.14
C VAL A 193 -11.22 -28.62 23.58
N TYR A 194 -12.29 -28.83 24.35
CA TYR A 194 -12.62 -30.14 24.92
C TYR A 194 -14.13 -30.24 25.21
N ASP A 195 -14.70 -31.44 25.08
CA ASP A 195 -16.12 -31.68 25.32
C ASP A 195 -16.36 -32.14 26.77
N LEU A 196 -16.78 -31.20 27.63
CA LEU A 196 -17.18 -31.45 29.02
C LEU A 196 -18.49 -30.72 29.36
N GLY A 197 -19.40 -30.59 28.39
CA GLY A 197 -20.63 -29.79 28.55
C GLY A 197 -20.41 -28.27 28.52
N LYS A 198 -19.18 -27.81 28.23
CA LYS A 198 -18.80 -26.38 28.12
C LYS A 198 -19.11 -25.74 26.75
N LYS A 199 -19.85 -26.44 25.87
CA LYS A 199 -20.20 -26.00 24.50
C LYS A 199 -18.98 -25.61 23.64
N HIS A 200 -17.79 -26.13 23.94
CA HIS A 200 -16.62 -25.96 23.07
C HIS A 200 -16.86 -26.69 21.74
N TYR A 201 -16.33 -26.15 20.65
CA TYR A 201 -16.54 -26.77 19.34
C TYR A 201 -15.44 -26.38 18.35
N ILE A 202 -15.37 -27.17 17.28
CA ILE A 202 -14.54 -26.91 16.10
C ILE A 202 -15.39 -27.05 14.86
N LYS A 203 -15.15 -26.15 13.91
CA LYS A 203 -15.82 -26.14 12.62
C LYS A 203 -14.80 -25.95 11.51
N LEU A 204 -14.69 -26.93 10.62
CA LEU A 204 -13.93 -26.81 9.38
C LEU A 204 -14.85 -26.24 8.29
N PHE A 205 -14.39 -25.23 7.55
CA PHE A 205 -15.24 -24.56 6.56
C PHE A 205 -15.35 -25.32 5.23
N LYS A 206 -14.39 -26.20 4.92
CA LYS A 206 -14.38 -27.00 3.69
C LYS A 206 -15.58 -27.95 3.60
N GLU A 207 -16.06 -28.44 4.74
CA GLU A 207 -17.16 -29.39 4.86
C GLU A 207 -18.55 -28.77 4.59
N LEU A 208 -18.68 -27.45 4.61
CA LEU A 208 -19.96 -26.77 4.31
C LEU A 208 -20.39 -26.86 2.84
N SER A 209 -19.52 -27.36 1.96
CA SER A 209 -19.80 -27.47 0.51
C SER A 209 -20.43 -28.81 0.11
N THR A 210 -20.37 -29.84 0.95
CA THR A 210 -20.84 -31.19 0.60
C THR A 210 -22.28 -31.48 1.01
N ASP A 211 -22.89 -30.65 1.86
CA ASP A 211 -24.22 -30.92 2.44
C ASP A 211 -25.41 -30.48 1.54
N ASN A 212 -25.17 -30.10 0.27
CA ASN A 212 -26.24 -29.67 -0.66
C ASN A 212 -26.44 -30.56 -1.91
N VAL A 213 -25.89 -31.79 -1.95
CA VAL A 213 -26.12 -32.72 -3.07
C VAL A 213 -26.69 -34.08 -2.62
N ALA A 214 -27.37 -34.12 -1.48
CA ALA A 214 -28.10 -35.31 -1.03
C ALA A 214 -29.61 -35.05 -0.98
N SER A 215 -30.21 -34.72 -2.13
CA SER A 215 -31.61 -35.00 -2.42
C SER A 215 -31.89 -34.81 -3.91
N ASN A 216 -31.63 -35.85 -4.70
CA ASN A 216 -32.66 -36.37 -5.60
C ASN A 216 -32.25 -37.75 -6.13
N SER A 217 -33.21 -38.65 -5.95
CA SER A 217 -33.26 -40.05 -6.27
C SER A 217 -33.02 -40.37 -7.75
N SER A 218 -32.37 -41.51 -7.97
CA SER A 218 -32.69 -42.53 -8.99
C SER A 218 -33.22 -42.05 -10.35
N ASN A 219 -32.42 -42.22 -11.39
CA ASN A 219 -32.76 -43.13 -12.48
C ASN A 219 -31.52 -43.45 -13.32
N ALA A 220 -31.22 -44.73 -13.42
CA ALA A 220 -30.31 -45.28 -14.39
C ALA A 220 -30.98 -45.28 -15.77
N SER A 221 -30.26 -44.79 -16.78
CA SER A 221 -30.40 -45.28 -18.15
C SER A 221 -29.14 -44.94 -18.94
N SER A 222 -28.41 -46.00 -19.26
CA SER A 222 -27.41 -46.12 -20.30
C SER A 222 -27.85 -45.50 -21.63
N SER A 223 -26.98 -44.70 -22.26
CA SER A 223 -26.87 -44.66 -23.73
C SER A 223 -25.65 -43.87 -24.21
N ASN A 224 -24.78 -44.61 -24.90
CA ASN A 224 -24.13 -44.27 -26.16
C ASN A 224 -23.08 -43.14 -26.22
N ILE A 225 -21.85 -43.62 -26.21
CA ILE A 225 -20.74 -43.19 -27.07
C ILE A 225 -21.23 -42.86 -28.48
N ILE A 226 -20.98 -41.64 -28.96
CA ILE A 226 -20.70 -41.37 -30.36
C ILE A 226 -19.51 -40.42 -30.41
N ASN A 227 -18.38 -40.96 -30.87
CA ASN A 227 -17.26 -40.23 -31.43
C ASN A 227 -17.71 -39.53 -32.71
N ALA A 228 -17.32 -38.27 -32.88
CA ALA A 228 -17.14 -37.66 -34.18
C ALA A 228 -15.77 -36.97 -34.17
N ASN A 229 -14.76 -37.72 -34.61
CA ASN A 229 -13.57 -37.15 -35.21
C ASN A 229 -14.00 -36.50 -36.53
N ASN A 230 -13.45 -35.33 -36.82
CA ASN A 230 -12.92 -35.06 -38.16
C ASN A 230 -11.69 -34.16 -37.99
N ASP A 231 -10.58 -34.75 -38.41
CA ASP A 231 -9.27 -34.17 -38.63
C ASP A 231 -9.32 -33.05 -39.69
N GLU A 232 -8.39 -32.11 -39.58
CA GLU A 232 -7.45 -31.79 -40.67
C GLU A 232 -6.30 -30.89 -40.14
N THR A 233 -5.28 -31.59 -39.62
CA THR A 233 -3.84 -31.52 -39.91
C THR A 233 -3.09 -30.23 -40.29
N CYS A 234 -1.88 -30.17 -39.69
CA CYS A 234 -0.57 -29.72 -40.21
C CYS A 234 -0.27 -28.21 -40.27
N SER A 235 0.92 -27.70 -39.92
CA SER A 235 2.20 -28.30 -39.50
C SER A 235 3.21 -27.18 -39.18
N THR A 236 4.10 -27.41 -38.19
CA THR A 236 5.54 -27.03 -38.11
C THR A 236 5.94 -25.55 -38.27
N THR A 237 6.92 -24.93 -37.58
CA THR A 237 8.20 -25.32 -36.94
C THR A 237 8.68 -24.05 -36.21
N TYR A 238 9.41 -24.15 -35.08
CA TYR A 238 10.40 -23.14 -34.73
C TYR A 238 11.63 -23.83 -34.13
N ASP A 239 12.76 -23.47 -34.73
CA ASP A 239 14.07 -24.07 -34.64
C ASP A 239 14.78 -23.75 -33.32
N ASN A 240 15.41 -24.78 -32.76
CA ASN A 240 16.44 -24.64 -31.74
C ASN A 240 17.79 -24.68 -32.46
N GLU A 241 18.48 -23.54 -32.54
CA GLU A 241 19.90 -23.51 -32.83
C GLU A 241 20.71 -23.24 -31.56
N SER A 242 21.61 -24.19 -31.33
CA SER A 242 22.59 -24.32 -30.25
C SER A 242 23.83 -23.46 -30.48
N ILE A 243 24.35 -22.79 -29.42
CA ILE A 243 25.74 -22.33 -29.37
C ILE A 243 26.36 -22.62 -27.98
N GLY A 244 27.31 -23.56 -28.02
CA GLY A 244 28.51 -23.79 -27.18
C GLY A 244 28.61 -23.27 -25.75
N VAL A 245 28.64 -24.20 -24.80
CA VAL A 245 29.23 -24.04 -23.46
C VAL A 245 30.69 -24.51 -23.53
N LEU A 246 31.62 -23.67 -23.06
CA LEU A 246 32.98 -24.07 -22.68
C LEU A 246 33.01 -24.29 -21.16
N GLU A 247 33.61 -25.41 -20.77
CA GLU A 247 33.70 -25.94 -19.41
C GLU A 247 34.56 -25.08 -18.47
N GLY A 248 34.18 -25.10 -17.19
CA GLY A 248 34.95 -24.55 -16.07
C GLY A 248 34.29 -24.98 -14.76
N GLU A 249 34.78 -26.09 -14.21
CA GLU A 249 34.31 -26.74 -13.00
C GLU A 249 34.33 -25.80 -11.78
N ASN A 250 33.29 -25.87 -10.93
CA ASN A 250 33.45 -25.95 -9.49
C ASN A 250 32.17 -26.48 -8.83
N HIS A 251 32.38 -27.49 -7.98
CA HIS A 251 31.39 -28.33 -7.33
C HIS A 251 30.46 -27.57 -6.36
N GLU A 252 29.14 -27.66 -6.58
CA GLU A 252 28.15 -27.63 -5.51
C GLU A 252 27.21 -28.85 -5.65
N GLN A 253 27.13 -29.63 -4.58
CA GLN A 253 26.34 -30.86 -4.50
C GLN A 253 24.85 -30.54 -4.63
N SER A 254 24.26 -30.86 -5.77
CA SER A 254 22.81 -30.91 -5.95
C SER A 254 22.27 -32.21 -5.35
N GLU A 255 21.57 -32.15 -4.22
CA GLU A 255 20.72 -33.25 -3.75
C GLU A 255 19.56 -33.44 -4.76
N LYS A 256 19.51 -34.65 -5.35
CA LYS A 256 18.44 -35.09 -6.24
C LYS A 256 17.11 -35.11 -5.49
N ILE A 257 16.14 -34.33 -5.98
CA ILE A 257 14.73 -34.47 -5.61
C ILE A 257 14.17 -35.61 -6.47
N GLU A 258 13.86 -36.74 -5.83
CA GLU A 258 13.04 -37.79 -6.45
C GLU A 258 11.62 -37.24 -6.65
N GLU A 259 11.23 -37.05 -7.90
CA GLU A 259 9.83 -36.85 -8.29
C GLU A 259 9.10 -38.19 -8.15
N GLU A 260 8.38 -38.36 -7.04
CA GLU A 260 7.33 -39.38 -6.96
C GLU A 260 6.19 -39.02 -7.94
N LYS A 261 6.26 -39.57 -9.15
CA LYS A 261 5.10 -39.69 -10.04
C LYS A 261 4.12 -40.67 -9.42
N SER A 262 3.05 -40.14 -8.82
CA SER A 262 1.85 -40.91 -8.52
C SER A 262 0.80 -40.64 -9.61
N GLU A 263 0.62 -41.61 -10.50
CA GLU A 263 -0.57 -41.72 -11.35
C GLU A 263 -1.76 -42.14 -10.46
N ALA A 264 -2.54 -41.16 -9.95
CA ALA A 264 -3.89 -41.37 -9.44
C ALA A 264 -4.58 -40.02 -9.14
N GLY A 265 -5.25 -39.44 -10.15
CA GLY A 265 -6.15 -38.29 -10.00
C GLY A 265 -5.44 -36.97 -9.71
N LEU A 266 -5.87 -35.89 -10.38
CA LEU A 266 -5.45 -34.52 -10.05
C LEU A 266 -5.85 -34.19 -8.61
N LYS A 267 -5.01 -34.52 -7.63
CA LYS A 267 -5.09 -33.93 -6.30
C LYS A 267 -4.81 -32.44 -6.47
N ASP A 268 -5.72 -31.60 -5.97
CA ASP A 268 -5.44 -30.17 -5.78
C ASP A 268 -4.23 -30.02 -4.84
N VAL A 269 -3.03 -29.98 -5.40
CA VAL A 269 -1.80 -29.82 -4.63
C VAL A 269 -1.67 -28.34 -4.27
N TYR A 270 -1.74 -28.05 -2.98
CA TYR A 270 -1.48 -26.70 -2.48
C TYR A 270 -0.01 -26.32 -2.76
N MET A 271 0.18 -25.33 -3.65
CA MET A 271 1.51 -24.97 -4.18
C MET A 271 2.48 -24.49 -3.10
N ILE A 272 1.99 -23.78 -2.06
CA ILE A 272 2.82 -23.32 -0.93
C ILE A 272 2.82 -24.36 0.19
N SER A 273 3.45 -25.51 -0.08
CA SER A 273 3.62 -26.58 0.90
C SER A 273 4.51 -26.17 2.08
N LYS A 274 4.66 -27.03 3.10
CA LYS A 274 5.42 -26.73 4.33
C LYS A 274 6.94 -26.60 4.12
N LYS A 275 7.46 -26.97 2.95
CA LYS A 275 8.89 -26.84 2.63
C LYS A 275 9.31 -25.38 2.52
N TYR A 276 10.62 -25.15 2.57
CA TYR A 276 11.17 -23.84 2.25
C TYR A 276 10.93 -23.51 0.78
N HIS A 277 10.56 -22.27 0.50
CA HIS A 277 10.35 -21.77 -0.84
C HIS A 277 11.19 -20.51 -1.03
N THR A 278 11.86 -20.38 -2.17
CA THR A 278 12.62 -19.18 -2.49
C THR A 278 11.68 -17.98 -2.70
N LYS A 279 12.20 -16.76 -2.52
CA LYS A 279 11.42 -15.54 -2.79
C LYS A 279 10.96 -15.49 -4.24
N GLU A 280 11.79 -15.95 -5.17
CA GLU A 280 11.49 -16.05 -6.60
C GLU A 280 10.32 -17.00 -6.86
N TYR A 281 10.33 -18.21 -6.30
CA TYR A 281 9.19 -19.12 -6.39
C TYR A 281 7.92 -18.49 -5.83
N LEU A 282 8.00 -17.78 -4.70
CA LEU A 282 6.84 -17.12 -4.11
C LEU A 282 6.30 -15.96 -4.98
N ARG A 283 7.12 -15.32 -5.83
CA ARG A 283 6.67 -14.29 -6.78
C ARG A 283 5.84 -14.84 -7.92
N SER A 284 5.93 -16.13 -8.27
CA SER A 284 5.03 -16.73 -9.27
C SER A 284 3.61 -16.95 -8.72
N PHE A 285 3.43 -16.89 -7.40
CA PHE A 285 2.13 -17.02 -6.72
C PHE A 285 1.80 -15.77 -5.87
N PRO A 286 1.71 -14.57 -6.47
CA PRO A 286 1.51 -13.34 -5.70
C PRO A 286 0.18 -13.33 -4.91
N HIS A 287 -0.84 -14.03 -5.42
CA HIS A 287 -2.14 -14.22 -4.77
C HIS A 287 -2.10 -15.14 -3.52
N LEU A 288 -1.06 -15.97 -3.36
CA LEU A 288 -0.92 -16.89 -2.22
C LEU A 288 0.21 -16.52 -1.27
N ARG A 289 1.28 -15.85 -1.75
CA ARG A 289 2.50 -15.61 -0.95
C ARG A 289 2.24 -14.85 0.35
N GLY A 290 1.21 -14.00 0.39
CA GLY A 290 0.76 -13.30 1.61
C GLY A 290 0.36 -14.24 2.77
N ARG A 291 0.15 -15.53 2.51
CA ARG A 291 -0.13 -16.57 3.53
C ARG A 291 1.13 -17.10 4.23
N THR A 292 2.31 -16.73 3.75
CA THR A 292 3.60 -17.04 4.37
C THR A 292 3.92 -15.99 5.44
N LYS A 293 4.70 -16.39 6.47
CA LYS A 293 5.05 -15.48 7.58
C LYS A 293 5.75 -14.22 7.07
N LEU A 294 6.79 -14.38 6.24
CA LEU A 294 7.58 -13.28 5.70
C LEU A 294 6.72 -12.23 4.99
N TYR A 295 5.97 -12.62 3.96
CA TYR A 295 5.18 -11.65 3.20
C TYR A 295 4.02 -11.08 4.01
N SER A 296 3.40 -11.87 4.90
CA SER A 296 2.37 -11.34 5.80
C SER A 296 2.91 -10.24 6.72
N SER A 297 4.15 -10.41 7.22
CA SER A 297 4.84 -9.41 8.06
C SER A 297 5.24 -8.17 7.27
N ILE A 298 5.77 -8.34 6.05
CA ILE A 298 6.08 -7.22 5.15
C ILE A 298 4.83 -6.39 4.88
N PHE A 299 3.70 -7.02 4.52
CA PHE A 299 2.48 -6.29 4.16
C PHE A 299 1.78 -5.64 5.35
N ARG A 300 1.78 -6.27 6.53
CA ARG A 300 1.29 -5.62 7.77
C ARG A 300 2.15 -4.42 8.13
N LEU A 301 3.47 -4.58 8.13
CA LEU A 301 4.38 -3.49 8.46
C LEU A 301 4.30 -2.34 7.45
N LYS A 302 4.18 -2.64 6.15
CA LYS A 302 3.88 -1.62 5.13
C LYS A 302 2.59 -0.87 5.43
N SER A 303 1.51 -1.58 5.79
CA SER A 303 0.25 -0.95 6.19
C SER A 303 0.43 -0.03 7.41
N ASP A 304 1.17 -0.46 8.41
CA ASP A 304 1.43 0.31 9.63
C ASP A 304 2.27 1.57 9.33
N LEU A 305 3.28 1.46 8.47
CA LEU A 305 4.08 2.60 8.02
C LEU A 305 3.25 3.65 7.27
N ILE A 306 2.34 3.25 6.38
CA ILE A 306 1.45 4.20 5.70
C ILE A 306 0.60 4.96 6.72
N ILE A 307 0.05 4.27 7.72
CA ILE A 307 -0.72 4.92 8.79
C ILE A 307 0.17 5.89 9.57
N GLU A 308 1.41 5.51 9.89
CA GLU A 308 2.33 6.41 10.59
C GLU A 308 2.74 7.61 9.75
N THR A 309 2.87 7.49 8.42
CA THR A 309 3.08 8.63 7.52
C THR A 309 1.97 9.67 7.70
N PHE A 310 0.70 9.25 7.70
CA PHE A 310 -0.42 10.16 7.97
C PHE A 310 -0.36 10.77 9.38
N ASN A 311 0.01 9.99 10.40
CA ASN A 311 0.16 10.51 11.77
C ASN A 311 1.25 11.57 11.88
N TYR A 312 2.40 11.34 11.23
CA TYR A 312 3.54 12.27 11.21
C TYR A 312 3.14 13.62 10.61
N PHE A 313 2.58 13.61 9.40
CA PHE A 313 2.19 14.84 8.72
C PHE A 313 1.00 15.55 9.40
N LYS A 314 0.06 14.78 9.95
CA LYS A 314 -1.03 15.35 10.77
C LYS A 314 -0.50 16.06 12.01
N LYS A 315 0.49 15.51 12.71
CA LYS A 315 1.12 16.15 13.88
C LYS A 315 1.80 17.48 13.52
N LYS A 316 2.26 17.63 12.29
CA LYS A 316 2.86 18.85 11.75
C LYS A 316 1.87 19.80 11.06
N ASN A 317 0.57 19.48 11.06
CA ASN A 317 -0.50 20.26 10.42
C ASN A 317 -0.41 20.35 8.88
N TYR A 318 0.17 19.36 8.22
CA TYR A 318 0.16 19.31 6.76
C TYR A 318 -1.22 18.92 6.25
N THR A 319 -1.60 19.43 5.09
CA THR A 319 -2.86 19.06 4.44
C THR A 319 -2.64 17.90 3.47
N TYR A 320 -3.36 16.79 3.67
CA TYR A 320 -3.37 15.70 2.70
C TYR A 320 -4.16 16.09 1.45
N ILE A 321 -3.54 15.92 0.29
CA ILE A 321 -4.12 16.23 -1.02
C ILE A 321 -4.23 14.94 -1.83
N ASN A 322 -5.42 14.67 -2.34
CA ASN A 322 -5.58 13.65 -3.37
C ASN A 322 -5.34 14.28 -4.75
N THR A 323 -4.28 13.85 -5.41
CA THR A 323 -3.80 14.41 -6.69
C THR A 323 -4.25 13.55 -7.88
N PRO A 324 -4.42 14.15 -9.08
CA PRO A 324 -4.87 13.41 -10.26
C PRO A 324 -3.81 12.40 -10.74
N ILE A 325 -4.26 11.20 -11.09
CA ILE A 325 -3.43 10.17 -11.74
C ILE A 325 -3.36 10.40 -13.26
N LEU A 326 -4.48 10.79 -13.87
CA LEU A 326 -4.53 11.12 -15.29
C LEU A 326 -4.00 12.53 -15.50
N THR A 327 -2.97 12.67 -16.34
CA THR A 327 -2.35 13.96 -16.66
C THR A 327 -2.16 14.15 -18.16
N SER A 328 -2.03 15.41 -18.60
CA SER A 328 -1.66 15.76 -19.97
C SER A 328 -0.22 16.23 -20.10
N ASN A 329 0.54 16.28 -19.00
CA ASN A 329 1.91 16.79 -18.97
C ASN A 329 2.87 15.76 -18.39
N ASP A 330 4.14 15.88 -18.78
CA ASP A 330 5.25 15.18 -18.15
C ASP A 330 5.81 16.07 -17.02
N CYS A 331 5.83 15.58 -15.79
CA CYS A 331 6.39 16.32 -14.67
C CYS A 331 7.92 16.33 -14.71
N GLU A 332 8.55 15.22 -15.08
CA GLU A 332 10.01 15.06 -15.06
C GLU A 332 10.65 15.47 -16.41
N GLY A 333 9.87 15.45 -17.49
CA GLY A 333 10.23 16.05 -18.79
C GLY A 333 11.18 15.23 -19.67
N GLY A 334 11.43 13.97 -19.32
CA GLY A 334 12.39 13.12 -20.02
C GLY A 334 12.14 11.61 -19.93
N GLY A 335 11.03 11.17 -19.33
CA GLY A 335 10.74 9.76 -19.09
C GLY A 335 9.76 9.15 -20.10
N GLU A 336 9.80 7.82 -20.27
CA GLU A 336 8.75 7.10 -21.01
C GLU A 336 7.46 7.07 -20.19
N LEU A 337 6.36 7.56 -20.77
CA LEU A 337 5.04 7.67 -20.12
C LEU A 337 4.06 6.61 -20.62
N PHE A 338 3.22 6.08 -19.73
CA PHE A 338 2.08 5.26 -20.13
C PHE A 338 0.98 6.13 -20.71
N HIS A 339 0.64 5.90 -21.99
CA HIS A 339 -0.47 6.58 -22.66
C HIS A 339 -1.83 5.94 -22.33
N VAL A 340 -2.84 6.76 -22.04
CA VAL A 340 -4.20 6.34 -21.69
C VAL A 340 -5.18 6.77 -22.77
N THR A 341 -5.90 5.83 -23.37
CA THR A 341 -6.88 6.09 -24.43
C THR A 341 -8.16 5.27 -24.28
N THR A 342 -9.30 5.85 -24.66
CA THR A 342 -10.59 5.15 -24.75
C THR A 342 -10.89 4.62 -26.16
N SER A 343 -10.13 5.08 -27.16
CA SER A 343 -10.27 4.60 -28.53
C SER A 343 -9.44 3.35 -28.70
N PRO A 344 -10.03 2.20 -29.10
CA PRO A 344 -9.23 1.05 -29.48
C PRO A 344 -8.32 1.46 -30.64
N ASN A 345 -7.02 1.18 -30.53
CA ASN A 345 -6.06 1.33 -31.63
C ASN A 345 -6.49 0.40 -32.78
N LYS A 346 -7.44 0.86 -33.60
CA LYS A 346 -7.98 0.06 -34.71
C LYS A 346 -7.04 -0.03 -35.90
N ASN A 347 -5.91 0.68 -35.89
CA ASN A 347 -4.91 0.60 -36.95
C ASN A 347 -3.53 0.88 -36.34
N LYS A 348 -2.68 -0.15 -36.27
CA LYS A 348 -1.34 -0.19 -36.89
C LYS A 348 -0.55 -1.40 -36.38
N LYS A 349 0.09 -2.10 -37.32
CA LYS A 349 1.07 -3.16 -37.07
C LYS A 349 2.14 -2.62 -36.13
N ALA A 350 2.40 -3.35 -35.05
CA ALA A 350 3.52 -3.10 -34.17
C ALA A 350 4.80 -3.53 -34.89
N GLU A 351 5.35 -2.64 -35.71
CA GLU A 351 6.72 -2.74 -36.21
C GLU A 351 7.46 -1.47 -35.79
N THR A 352 8.36 -1.65 -34.82
CA THR A 352 9.56 -0.86 -34.53
C THR A 352 9.44 0.67 -34.45
N GLY A 353 9.61 1.18 -33.23
CA GLY A 353 10.15 2.53 -32.97
C GLY A 353 9.14 3.67 -33.05
N ALA A 354 9.05 4.41 -31.94
CA ALA A 354 8.55 5.78 -31.81
C ALA A 354 7.81 6.35 -33.05
N GLU A 355 6.53 5.99 -33.22
CA GLU A 355 5.68 6.76 -34.13
C GLU A 355 5.27 8.07 -33.43
N ASN A 356 5.47 9.20 -34.12
CA ASN A 356 5.03 10.52 -33.72
C ASN A 356 3.54 10.50 -33.32
N VAL A 357 3.30 10.79 -32.03
CA VAL A 357 2.00 11.08 -31.43
C VAL A 357 1.27 12.23 -32.15
N ASP A 358 1.99 13.01 -32.98
CA ASP A 358 1.51 14.14 -33.78
C ASP A 358 0.44 13.80 -34.83
N SER A 359 0.17 12.53 -35.11
CA SER A 359 -0.89 12.13 -36.06
C SER A 359 -2.21 11.69 -35.39
N ILE A 360 -2.30 11.81 -34.06
CA ILE A 360 -3.56 11.56 -33.36
C ILE A 360 -4.49 12.75 -33.57
N ASN A 361 -5.64 12.52 -34.20
CA ASN A 361 -6.67 13.55 -34.34
C ASN A 361 -7.19 13.94 -32.94
N GLU A 362 -6.70 15.06 -32.40
CA GLU A 362 -7.02 15.56 -31.05
C GLU A 362 -8.52 15.65 -30.78
N LYS A 363 -9.34 15.91 -31.81
CA LYS A 363 -10.81 15.98 -31.67
C LYS A 363 -11.45 14.65 -31.28
N LYS A 364 -10.76 13.53 -31.49
CA LYS A 364 -11.23 12.17 -31.15
C LYS A 364 -10.76 11.70 -29.76
N LEU A 365 -9.83 12.42 -29.12
CA LEU A 365 -9.37 12.09 -27.77
C LEU A 365 -10.44 12.43 -26.74
N PHE A 366 -10.55 11.61 -25.69
CA PHE A 366 -11.56 11.79 -24.63
C PHE A 366 -11.45 13.17 -23.96
N PHE A 367 -10.22 13.62 -23.65
CA PHE A 367 -9.95 14.93 -23.05
C PHE A 367 -9.64 16.03 -24.06
N LYS A 368 -9.76 15.74 -25.37
CA LYS A 368 -9.31 16.63 -26.47
C LYS A 368 -7.83 17.04 -26.38
N LYS A 369 -7.05 16.25 -25.65
CA LYS A 369 -5.62 16.39 -25.36
C LYS A 369 -5.06 14.99 -25.12
N PRO A 370 -3.74 14.77 -25.31
CA PRO A 370 -3.10 13.53 -24.91
C PRO A 370 -3.26 13.31 -23.40
N CYS A 371 -3.35 12.04 -23.01
CA CYS A 371 -3.57 11.64 -21.62
C CYS A 371 -2.58 10.55 -21.25
N TYR A 372 -1.99 10.68 -20.07
CA TYR A 372 -0.96 9.80 -19.55
C TYR A 372 -1.26 9.44 -18.10
N LEU A 373 -0.63 8.38 -17.61
CA LEU A 373 -0.49 8.15 -16.17
C LEU A 373 0.64 9.03 -15.63
N ASN A 374 0.42 9.64 -14.47
CA ASN A 374 1.38 10.54 -13.85
C ASN A 374 2.65 9.82 -13.37
N VAL A 375 3.80 10.44 -13.60
CA VAL A 375 5.08 10.04 -12.99
C VAL A 375 5.22 10.60 -11.57
N SER A 376 4.59 11.76 -11.32
CA SER A 376 4.67 12.53 -10.08
C SER A 376 3.44 13.43 -9.96
N SER A 377 3.03 13.73 -8.73
CA SER A 377 1.96 14.67 -8.40
C SER A 377 2.45 16.08 -8.12
N GLN A 378 3.77 16.32 -8.19
CA GLN A 378 4.42 17.54 -7.73
C GLN A 378 3.77 18.82 -8.27
N LEU A 379 3.55 18.93 -9.59
CA LEU A 379 2.99 20.15 -10.18
C LEU A 379 1.60 20.51 -9.62
N ALA A 380 0.80 19.49 -9.26
CA ALA A 380 -0.50 19.69 -8.63
C ALA A 380 -0.37 20.10 -7.15
N LEU A 381 0.62 19.55 -6.44
CA LEU A 381 0.92 19.95 -5.07
C LEU A 381 1.41 21.39 -4.99
N GLU A 382 2.29 21.83 -5.89
CA GLU A 382 2.77 23.22 -5.93
C GLU A 382 1.61 24.22 -6.01
N CYS A 383 0.60 23.94 -6.85
CA CYS A 383 -0.59 24.77 -6.98
C CYS A 383 -1.33 24.97 -5.65
N LEU A 384 -1.44 23.89 -4.86
CA LEU A 384 -2.12 23.93 -3.57
C LEU A 384 -1.23 24.47 -2.47
N CYS A 385 0.07 24.15 -2.48
CA CYS A 385 1.06 24.66 -1.56
C CYS A 385 1.05 26.19 -1.49
N CYS A 386 1.05 26.84 -2.65
CA CYS A 386 0.98 28.30 -2.77
C CYS A 386 -0.35 28.93 -2.30
N SER A 387 -1.34 28.12 -1.91
CA SER A 387 -2.67 28.58 -1.48
C SER A 387 -3.01 28.21 -0.03
N ILE A 388 -2.64 27.01 0.42
CA ILE A 388 -3.06 26.45 1.71
C ILE A 388 -1.89 26.02 2.60
N GLY A 389 -0.64 26.33 2.22
CA GLY A 389 0.54 26.01 3.01
C GLY A 389 1.07 24.60 2.76
N ASP A 390 1.64 23.97 3.79
CA ASP A 390 2.30 22.67 3.64
C ASP A 390 1.32 21.55 3.26
N VAL A 391 1.64 20.83 2.19
CA VAL A 391 0.81 19.76 1.63
C VAL A 391 1.60 18.48 1.43
N PHE A 392 0.90 17.35 1.47
CA PHE A 392 1.46 16.06 1.08
C PHE A 392 0.43 15.18 0.37
N THR A 393 0.93 14.22 -0.42
CA THR A 393 0.13 13.16 -1.01
C THR A 393 0.86 11.82 -0.89
N ILE A 394 0.08 10.76 -0.90
CA ILE A 394 0.58 9.40 -1.16
C ILE A 394 -0.21 8.94 -2.36
N ASN A 395 0.46 8.79 -3.50
CA ASN A 395 -0.18 8.46 -4.77
C ASN A 395 0.58 7.37 -5.51
N GLN A 396 -0.11 6.69 -6.41
CA GLN A 396 0.55 5.81 -7.37
C GLN A 396 1.24 6.65 -8.44
N SER A 397 2.48 6.30 -8.72
CA SER A 397 3.29 6.85 -9.79
C SER A 397 3.64 5.74 -10.79
N PHE A 398 3.76 6.12 -12.05
CA PHE A 398 3.93 5.18 -13.15
C PHE A 398 5.16 5.55 -13.98
N ARG A 399 5.97 4.56 -14.36
CA ARG A 399 7.12 4.72 -15.28
C ARG A 399 7.09 3.62 -16.33
N ALA A 400 7.11 4.01 -17.60
CA ALA A 400 6.99 3.06 -18.72
C ALA A 400 8.34 2.51 -19.22
N GLU A 401 9.45 2.92 -18.58
CA GLU A 401 10.80 2.46 -18.92
C GLU A 401 10.90 0.93 -18.95
N ASN A 402 11.54 0.39 -19.99
CA ASN A 402 11.82 -1.04 -20.12
C ASN A 402 12.99 -1.50 -19.21
N SER A 403 12.87 -1.26 -17.90
CA SER A 403 13.89 -1.55 -16.90
C SER A 403 13.51 -2.73 -16.01
N ASN A 404 14.10 -3.90 -16.25
CA ASN A 404 13.82 -5.13 -15.51
C ASN A 404 14.86 -5.40 -14.41
N THR A 405 15.01 -4.48 -13.46
CA THR A 405 15.94 -4.63 -12.32
C THR A 405 15.23 -5.04 -11.03
N SER A 406 15.98 -5.40 -9.99
CA SER A 406 15.44 -5.63 -8.64
C SER A 406 14.97 -4.36 -7.91
N ARG A 407 15.19 -3.18 -8.49
CA ARG A 407 14.94 -1.85 -7.89
C ARG A 407 13.88 -1.03 -8.61
N HIS A 408 13.36 -1.53 -9.73
CA HIS A 408 12.37 -0.82 -10.56
C HIS A 408 11.02 -1.53 -10.61
N LEU A 409 9.98 -0.72 -10.63
CA LEU A 409 8.59 -1.08 -10.86
C LEU A 409 8.01 -0.10 -11.88
N SER A 410 7.04 -0.55 -12.65
CA SER A 410 6.27 0.30 -13.56
C SER A 410 5.11 1.02 -12.86
N GLU A 411 4.68 0.53 -11.71
CA GLU A 411 3.68 1.12 -10.81
C GLU A 411 4.22 1.02 -9.38
N PHE A 412 4.33 2.15 -8.69
CA PHE A 412 4.89 2.21 -7.34
C PHE A 412 4.31 3.37 -6.53
N LEU A 413 4.39 3.24 -5.20
CA LEU A 413 3.80 4.20 -4.29
C LEU A 413 4.81 5.30 -3.94
N MET A 414 4.44 6.56 -4.21
CA MET A 414 5.25 7.73 -3.92
C MET A 414 4.61 8.56 -2.80
N LEU A 415 5.42 8.95 -1.82
CA LEU A 415 5.11 10.06 -0.91
C LEU A 415 5.66 11.32 -1.54
N GLU A 416 4.86 12.35 -1.72
CA GLU A 416 5.32 13.64 -2.21
C GLU A 416 4.85 14.73 -1.27
N ILE A 417 5.75 15.64 -0.90
CA ILE A 417 5.43 16.80 -0.06
C ILE A 417 5.83 18.08 -0.77
N GLU A 418 5.13 19.16 -0.45
CA GLU A 418 5.48 20.51 -0.86
C GLU A 418 5.29 21.45 0.32
N LEU A 419 6.32 22.23 0.63
CA LEU A 419 6.39 23.13 1.77
C LEU A 419 6.29 24.58 1.30
N ALA A 420 5.49 25.38 2.00
CA ALA A 420 5.34 26.80 1.69
C ALA A 420 6.41 27.61 2.44
N PHE A 421 6.92 28.66 1.82
CA PHE A 421 7.94 29.55 2.41
C PHE A 421 9.22 28.81 2.84
N SER A 422 9.65 27.86 2.03
CA SER A 422 10.75 26.95 2.33
C SER A 422 11.85 26.96 1.27
N ASP A 423 13.02 26.49 1.66
CA ASP A 423 14.21 26.34 0.82
C ASP A 423 14.70 24.89 0.77
N LEU A 424 15.87 24.67 0.15
CA LEU A 424 16.51 23.35 0.08
C LEU A 424 16.85 22.77 1.46
N ASN A 425 17.32 23.59 2.41
CA ASN A 425 17.69 23.11 3.74
C ASN A 425 16.46 22.60 4.51
N ASN A 426 15.32 23.27 4.34
CA ASN A 426 14.07 22.82 4.94
C ASN A 426 13.67 21.41 4.49
N ILE A 427 13.75 21.12 3.19
CA ILE A 427 13.38 19.79 2.68
C ILE A 427 14.41 18.70 3.00
N ILE A 428 15.69 19.05 3.08
CA ILE A 428 16.73 18.12 3.59
C ILE A 428 16.38 17.70 5.02
N LEU A 429 16.12 18.67 5.90
CA LEU A 429 15.77 18.42 7.29
C LEU A 429 14.44 17.66 7.42
N GLU A 430 13.43 18.00 6.62
CA GLU A 430 12.13 17.33 6.65
C GLU A 430 12.23 15.87 6.18
N SER A 431 13.02 15.60 5.14
CA SER A 431 13.26 14.24 4.64
C SER A 431 13.97 13.37 5.69
N GLU A 432 15.01 13.90 6.35
CA GLU A 432 15.72 13.20 7.42
C GLU A 432 14.80 12.93 8.61
N ASN A 433 14.04 13.93 9.06
CA ASN A 433 13.10 13.79 10.17
C ASN A 433 12.02 12.74 9.88
N TYR A 434 11.44 12.77 8.67
CA TYR A 434 10.43 11.81 8.26
C TYR A 434 10.98 10.38 8.25
N ILE A 435 12.13 10.17 7.62
CA ILE A 435 12.76 8.83 7.54
C ILE A 435 13.10 8.32 8.94
N LYS A 436 13.68 9.17 9.80
CA LYS A 436 13.99 8.81 11.19
C LYS A 436 12.73 8.48 11.99
N GLU A 437 11.62 9.19 11.80
CA GLU A 437 10.35 8.83 12.44
C GLU A 437 9.87 7.44 12.00
N MET A 438 9.91 7.13 10.70
CA MET A 438 9.49 5.81 10.20
C MET A 438 10.35 4.68 10.78
N ILE A 439 11.66 4.89 10.87
CA ILE A 439 12.59 3.93 11.49
C ILE A 439 12.28 3.77 12.99
N ASN A 440 12.08 4.89 13.70
CA ASN A 440 11.75 4.91 15.13
C ASN A 440 10.41 4.21 15.41
N PHE A 441 9.40 4.44 14.58
CA PHE A 441 8.11 3.74 14.65
C PHE A 441 8.30 2.23 14.51
N VAL A 442 9.06 1.79 13.50
CA VAL A 442 9.27 0.36 13.26
C VAL A 442 10.01 -0.30 14.42
N LEU A 443 11.06 0.33 14.94
CA LEU A 443 11.86 -0.21 16.05
C LEU A 443 11.07 -0.36 17.35
N HIS A 444 10.12 0.54 17.63
CA HIS A 444 9.50 0.63 18.95
C HIS A 444 8.02 0.28 18.99
N LYS A 445 7.31 0.33 17.85
CA LYS A 445 5.85 0.11 17.79
C LYS A 445 5.44 -1.05 16.88
N SER A 446 6.29 -1.51 15.96
CA SER A 446 5.98 -2.64 15.09
C SER A 446 6.40 -3.96 15.74
N GLU A 447 5.50 -4.92 15.85
CA GLU A 447 5.82 -6.28 16.32
C GLU A 447 6.44 -7.15 15.22
N ASP A 448 6.18 -6.81 13.95
CA ASP A 448 6.64 -7.56 12.79
C ASP A 448 8.14 -7.40 12.56
N ILE A 449 8.76 -6.32 13.07
CA ILE A 449 10.22 -6.16 13.04
C ILE A 449 10.94 -7.26 13.81
N GLU A 450 10.33 -7.80 14.87
CA GLU A 450 10.94 -8.88 15.65
C GLU A 450 11.06 -10.15 14.82
N TYR A 451 10.04 -10.47 14.02
CA TYR A 451 10.11 -11.59 13.09
C TYR A 451 11.21 -11.40 12.04
N ILE A 452 11.31 -10.20 11.47
CA ILE A 452 12.32 -9.89 10.45
C ILE A 452 13.72 -9.98 11.07
N ASN A 453 13.92 -9.44 12.26
CA ASN A 453 15.18 -9.52 12.99
C ASN A 453 15.57 -10.96 13.33
N GLU A 454 14.64 -11.78 13.83
CA GLU A 454 14.93 -13.16 14.22
C GLU A 454 15.21 -14.08 13.02
N HIS A 455 14.50 -13.90 11.90
CA HIS A 455 14.44 -14.91 10.84
C HIS A 455 14.93 -14.46 9.47
N HIS A 456 15.17 -13.17 9.24
CA HIS A 456 15.59 -12.66 7.93
C HIS A 456 16.90 -11.87 7.99
N ASP A 457 17.07 -10.95 8.93
CA ASP A 457 18.32 -10.21 9.15
C ASP A 457 18.53 -9.89 10.65
N GLN A 458 19.41 -10.63 11.31
CA GLN A 458 19.69 -10.51 12.74
C GLN A 458 20.32 -9.19 13.17
N ASN A 459 20.85 -8.42 12.21
CA ASN A 459 21.46 -7.12 12.49
C ASN A 459 20.51 -5.96 12.19
N ILE A 460 19.30 -6.21 11.68
CA ILE A 460 18.43 -5.14 11.17
C ILE A 460 18.10 -4.09 12.23
N LYS A 461 17.73 -4.50 13.46
CA LYS A 461 17.41 -3.55 14.53
C LYS A 461 18.63 -2.71 14.92
N LYS A 462 19.80 -3.36 15.05
CA LYS A 462 21.07 -2.67 15.34
C LYS A 462 21.41 -1.66 14.25
N ASN A 463 21.30 -2.05 12.98
CA ASN A 463 21.60 -1.17 11.85
C ASN A 463 20.66 0.05 11.83
N LEU A 464 19.36 -0.16 12.06
CA LEU A 464 18.38 0.92 12.16
C LEU A 464 18.66 1.86 13.33
N GLU A 465 19.03 1.34 14.50
CA GLU A 465 19.45 2.15 15.65
C GLU A 465 20.71 2.98 15.37
N GLU A 466 21.66 2.45 14.60
CA GLU A 466 22.86 3.19 14.19
C GLU A 466 22.54 4.37 13.27
N ILE A 467 21.58 4.20 12.35
CA ILE A 467 21.09 5.30 11.50
C ILE A 467 20.44 6.41 12.32
N LEU A 468 19.60 6.05 13.31
CA LEU A 468 18.95 7.05 14.17
C LEU A 468 19.95 7.94 14.92
N LYS A 469 21.12 7.40 15.27
CA LYS A 469 22.15 8.09 16.06
C LYS A 469 22.98 9.09 15.24
N LYS A 470 23.04 8.95 13.92
CA LYS A 470 23.90 9.78 13.06
C LYS A 470 23.06 10.80 12.28
N PRO A 471 23.53 12.05 12.12
CA PRO A 471 22.96 12.93 11.11
C PRO A 471 23.28 12.40 9.71
N PHE A 472 22.45 12.74 8.73
CA PHE A 472 22.79 12.44 7.34
C PHE A 472 23.97 13.31 6.90
N VAL A 473 24.86 12.74 6.11
CA VAL A 473 26.01 13.47 5.57
C VAL A 473 25.54 14.29 4.38
N ILE A 474 25.80 15.59 4.36
CA ILE A 474 25.44 16.46 3.25
C ILE A 474 26.70 16.82 2.48
N ILE A 475 26.70 16.58 1.16
CA ILE A 475 27.79 16.97 0.26
C ILE A 475 27.21 17.57 -1.02
N THR A 476 27.96 18.45 -1.66
CA THR A 476 27.64 18.92 -3.01
C THR A 476 27.96 17.86 -4.06
N TYR A 477 27.32 17.94 -5.22
CA TYR A 477 27.67 17.12 -6.39
C TYR A 477 29.16 17.27 -6.74
N GLU A 478 29.70 18.49 -6.69
CA GLU A 478 31.12 18.72 -6.95
C GLU A 478 32.04 17.93 -6.00
N GLU A 479 31.76 17.97 -4.69
CA GLU A 479 32.49 17.18 -3.70
C GLU A 479 32.35 15.67 -3.96
N ALA A 480 31.15 15.21 -4.32
CA ALA A 480 30.91 13.81 -4.68
C ALA A 480 31.80 13.38 -5.86
N ILE A 481 31.87 14.18 -6.93
CA ILE A 481 32.72 13.91 -8.09
C ILE A 481 34.21 13.95 -7.72
N GLN A 482 34.64 14.87 -6.85
CA GLN A 482 36.02 14.91 -6.36
C GLN A 482 36.39 13.65 -5.58
N ILE A 483 35.48 13.11 -4.76
CA ILE A 483 35.68 11.85 -4.04
C ILE A 483 35.84 10.68 -5.03
N LEU A 484 34.99 10.60 -6.07
CA LEU A 484 35.07 9.54 -7.08
C LEU A 484 36.35 9.63 -7.91
N LYS A 485 36.78 10.84 -8.30
CA LYS A 485 38.06 11.06 -8.98
C LYS A 485 39.24 10.59 -8.14
N LYS A 486 39.25 10.90 -6.84
CA LYS A 486 40.29 10.41 -5.90
C LYS A 486 40.31 8.88 -5.85
N ARG A 487 39.16 8.23 -5.71
CA ARG A 487 39.04 6.76 -5.72
C ARG A 487 39.56 6.13 -7.01
N ASN A 488 39.19 6.69 -8.16
CA ASN A 488 39.54 6.13 -9.47
C ASN A 488 41.01 6.37 -9.83
N ASN A 489 41.59 7.50 -9.43
CA ASN A 489 43.03 7.76 -9.57
C ASN A 489 43.86 6.78 -8.73
N SER A 490 43.41 6.45 -7.51
CA SER A 490 44.02 5.38 -6.72
C SER A 490 43.96 4.00 -7.39
N ASN A 491 43.01 3.78 -8.29
CA ASN A 491 42.82 2.52 -9.02
C ASN A 491 43.44 2.53 -10.44
N GLY A 492 44.15 3.59 -10.84
CA GLY A 492 44.82 3.66 -12.15
C GLY A 492 43.91 3.88 -13.37
N THR A 493 42.67 4.31 -13.16
CA THR A 493 41.69 4.54 -14.24
C THR A 493 41.46 6.04 -14.44
N ASN A 494 41.76 6.56 -15.64
CA ASN A 494 41.36 7.92 -16.04
C ASN A 494 39.85 7.91 -16.33
N PHE A 495 39.08 8.61 -15.50
CA PHE A 495 37.62 8.64 -15.61
C PHE A 495 37.13 10.09 -15.64
N ASP A 496 36.49 10.48 -16.74
CA ASP A 496 35.84 11.79 -16.90
C ASP A 496 34.35 11.64 -16.57
N LEU A 497 33.95 12.22 -15.43
CA LEU A 497 32.58 12.18 -14.90
C LEU A 497 31.86 13.53 -15.04
N SER A 498 32.46 14.50 -15.72
CA SER A 498 31.88 15.83 -15.82
C SER A 498 30.47 15.74 -16.44
N GLU A 499 29.46 16.15 -15.67
CA GLU A 499 28.04 16.26 -16.06
C GLU A 499 27.26 14.94 -16.24
N SER A 500 27.74 13.83 -15.69
CA SER A 500 26.97 12.58 -15.65
C SER A 500 26.27 12.36 -14.30
N ASP A 501 25.15 11.64 -14.32
CA ASP A 501 24.46 11.22 -13.11
C ASP A 501 25.28 10.19 -12.32
N ILE A 502 25.06 10.10 -11.01
CA ILE A 502 25.84 9.25 -10.11
C ILE A 502 25.32 7.82 -10.18
N SER A 503 26.16 6.90 -10.64
CA SER A 503 25.83 5.47 -10.76
C SER A 503 25.45 4.84 -9.42
N PHE A 504 24.64 3.77 -9.45
CA PHE A 504 24.23 3.07 -8.23
C PHE A 504 25.42 2.52 -7.43
N GLU A 505 26.44 2.03 -8.10
CA GLU A 505 27.68 1.53 -7.51
C GLU A 505 28.43 2.65 -6.78
N ASP A 506 28.46 3.86 -7.33
CA ASP A 506 29.07 5.03 -6.72
C ASP A 506 28.24 5.55 -5.54
N GLN A 507 26.91 5.56 -5.66
CA GLN A 507 25.99 5.85 -4.56
C GLN A 507 26.26 4.91 -3.36
N LYS A 508 26.39 3.60 -3.61
CA LYS A 508 26.74 2.61 -2.59
C LYS A 508 28.12 2.84 -1.99
N TYR A 509 29.10 3.26 -2.80
CA TYR A 509 30.43 3.57 -2.32
C TYR A 509 30.40 4.69 -1.27
N PHE A 510 29.65 5.77 -1.53
CA PHE A 510 29.49 6.86 -0.57
C PHE A 510 28.89 6.36 0.74
N THR A 511 27.76 5.65 0.69
CA THR A 511 27.02 5.27 1.89
C THR A 511 27.66 4.14 2.67
N ASN A 512 28.24 3.13 2.00
CA ASN A 512 28.70 1.90 2.65
C ASN A 512 30.19 1.93 3.02
N ILE A 513 31.01 2.62 2.22
CA ILE A 513 32.48 2.55 2.34
C ILE A 513 33.03 3.87 2.84
N TYR A 514 32.73 4.98 2.15
CA TYR A 514 33.35 6.27 2.42
C TYR A 514 32.80 6.92 3.70
N PHE A 515 31.49 7.15 3.78
CA PHE A 515 30.86 7.82 4.92
C PHE A 515 30.29 6.87 5.97
N LYS A 516 29.88 5.65 5.59
CA LYS A 516 29.23 4.68 6.49
C LYS A 516 27.99 5.29 7.18
N SER A 517 27.22 6.05 6.40
CA SER A 517 26.04 6.82 6.80
C SER A 517 25.18 7.10 5.55
N PRO A 518 23.87 7.39 5.69
CA PRO A 518 23.09 7.99 4.60
C PRO A 518 23.70 9.31 4.17
N VAL A 519 23.61 9.59 2.87
CA VAL A 519 24.22 10.76 2.23
C VAL A 519 23.16 11.52 1.46
N VAL A 520 23.15 12.84 1.62
CA VAL A 520 22.35 13.77 0.84
C VAL A 520 23.31 14.48 -0.12
N ILE A 521 23.13 14.28 -1.41
CA ILE A 521 23.91 14.98 -2.43
C ILE A 521 23.09 16.16 -2.91
N ILE A 522 23.68 17.35 -2.93
CA ILE A 522 22.99 18.60 -3.29
C ILE A 522 23.63 19.29 -4.49
N ASN A 523 22.90 20.21 -5.10
CA ASN A 523 23.41 21.11 -6.16
C ASN A 523 23.94 20.38 -7.40
N TYR A 524 23.10 19.56 -8.01
CA TYR A 524 23.42 18.87 -9.27
C TYR A 524 23.47 19.85 -10.46
N PRO A 525 24.18 19.51 -11.54
CA PRO A 525 24.14 20.27 -12.79
C PRO A 525 22.72 20.42 -13.35
N ASP A 526 22.37 21.63 -13.81
CA ASP A 526 21.06 21.93 -14.45
C ASP A 526 20.79 21.06 -15.69
N SER A 527 21.83 20.57 -16.37
CA SER A 527 21.71 19.76 -17.59
C SER A 527 21.12 18.36 -17.36
N ILE A 528 21.17 17.83 -16.14
CA ILE A 528 20.73 16.46 -15.81
C ILE A 528 19.55 16.43 -14.82
N LYS A 529 18.94 17.58 -14.56
CA LYS A 529 17.82 17.70 -13.62
C LYS A 529 16.59 18.34 -14.28
N PRO A 530 15.38 18.05 -13.76
CA PRO A 530 14.14 18.58 -14.32
C PRO A 530 14.07 20.11 -14.34
N PHE A 531 13.31 20.63 -15.30
CA PHE A 531 13.16 22.07 -15.61
C PHE A 531 12.61 22.94 -14.46
N TYR A 532 11.96 22.37 -13.46
CA TYR A 532 11.27 23.10 -12.39
C TYR A 532 12.18 23.46 -11.22
N MET A 533 13.42 22.94 -11.19
CA MET A 533 14.34 23.16 -10.09
C MET A 533 14.96 24.56 -10.17
N LYS A 534 15.01 25.27 -9.04
CA LYS A 534 15.55 26.63 -8.96
C LYS A 534 17.03 26.66 -9.38
N LEU A 535 17.37 27.58 -10.27
CA LEU A 535 18.76 27.79 -10.70
C LEU A 535 19.57 28.46 -9.59
N ASN A 536 20.74 27.92 -9.26
CA ASN A 536 21.65 28.53 -8.30
C ASN A 536 22.36 29.78 -8.88
N ASP A 537 22.95 30.60 -8.02
CA ASP A 537 23.64 31.84 -8.42
C ASP A 537 24.83 31.60 -9.36
N ASP A 538 25.41 30.39 -9.36
CA ASP A 538 26.47 29.97 -10.27
C ASP A 538 26.01 29.77 -11.72
N LYS A 539 24.68 29.75 -11.95
CA LYS A 539 24.00 29.49 -13.24
C LYS A 539 24.38 28.16 -13.90
N LYS A 540 24.91 27.21 -13.13
CA LYS A 540 25.36 25.89 -13.59
C LYS A 540 24.65 24.76 -12.86
N THR A 541 24.38 24.95 -11.58
CA THR A 541 23.73 23.96 -10.72
C THR A 541 22.32 24.39 -10.34
N VAL A 542 21.49 23.44 -9.91
CA VAL A 542 20.14 23.70 -9.40
C VAL A 542 20.03 23.35 -7.92
N SER A 543 19.20 24.08 -7.18
CA SER A 543 18.94 23.90 -5.75
C SER A 543 18.13 22.62 -5.49
N CYS A 544 18.80 21.46 -5.54
CA CYS A 544 18.18 20.14 -5.43
C CYS A 544 18.92 19.24 -4.44
N MET A 545 18.27 18.14 -4.07
CA MET A 545 18.83 17.08 -3.23
C MET A 545 18.42 15.69 -3.73
N ASP A 546 19.33 14.73 -3.60
CA ASP A 546 19.04 13.31 -3.66
C ASP A 546 19.46 12.66 -2.33
N VAL A 547 18.55 11.93 -1.67
CA VAL A 547 18.79 11.23 -0.41
C VAL A 547 19.12 9.77 -0.69
N ILE A 548 20.35 9.37 -0.35
CA ILE A 548 20.95 8.08 -0.70
C ILE A 548 21.12 7.24 0.56
N PHE A 549 20.60 6.02 0.49
CA PHE A 549 20.66 5.06 1.59
C PHE A 549 21.56 3.85 1.29
N PRO A 550 22.21 3.28 2.33
CA PRO A 550 23.00 2.07 2.20
C PRO A 550 22.26 0.94 1.48
N ASN A 551 22.93 0.29 0.53
CA ASN A 551 22.45 -0.86 -0.26
C ASN A 551 21.21 -0.64 -1.16
N ILE A 552 20.47 0.45 -0.98
CA ILE A 552 19.25 0.76 -1.74
C ILE A 552 19.49 1.86 -2.78
N GLY A 553 20.40 2.80 -2.48
CA GLY A 553 20.67 3.96 -3.33
C GLY A 553 19.69 5.09 -3.04
N GLU A 554 19.37 5.88 -4.05
CA GLU A 554 18.40 6.98 -3.94
C GLU A 554 17.00 6.50 -3.51
N ILE A 555 16.50 7.09 -2.42
CA ILE A 555 15.14 6.86 -1.91
C ILE A 555 14.25 8.09 -1.98
N ALA A 556 14.82 9.29 -2.07
CA ALA A 556 14.08 10.53 -2.24
C ALA A 556 14.86 11.53 -3.09
N GLY A 557 14.13 12.28 -3.92
CA GLY A 557 14.64 13.36 -4.76
C GLY A 557 13.78 14.61 -4.58
N GLY A 558 14.40 15.78 -4.47
CA GLY A 558 13.69 17.02 -4.15
C GLY A 558 14.44 18.27 -4.58
N SER A 559 13.76 19.41 -4.52
CA SER A 559 14.36 20.70 -4.87
C SER A 559 13.57 21.88 -4.32
N GLU A 560 14.25 23.02 -4.23
CA GLU A 560 13.58 24.32 -4.25
C GLU A 560 13.05 24.58 -5.66
N ARG A 561 11.85 25.17 -5.76
CA ARG A 561 11.18 25.37 -7.04
C ARG A 561 11.54 26.72 -7.65
N GLU A 562 11.69 26.76 -8.97
CA GLU A 562 12.00 28.01 -9.67
C GLU A 562 10.80 28.96 -9.57
N THR A 563 11.01 30.13 -8.95
CA THR A 563 9.96 31.14 -8.73
C THR A 563 10.04 32.26 -9.77
N ASN A 564 11.17 32.41 -10.46
CA ASN A 564 11.33 33.39 -11.52
C ASN A 564 10.72 32.87 -12.83
N LEU A 565 9.64 33.52 -13.27
CA LEU A 565 8.91 33.13 -14.48
C LEU A 565 9.77 33.11 -15.75
N ASN A 566 10.77 33.99 -15.87
CA ASN A 566 11.61 34.05 -17.06
C ASN A 566 12.60 32.89 -17.10
N ILE A 567 13.27 32.62 -15.96
CA ILE A 567 14.19 31.50 -15.82
C ILE A 567 13.45 30.18 -16.06
N LEU A 568 12.29 30.00 -15.43
CA LEU A 568 11.46 28.81 -15.61
C LEU A 568 11.10 28.58 -17.09
N LYS A 569 10.69 29.65 -17.80
CA LYS A 569 10.39 29.54 -19.25
C LYS A 569 11.62 29.18 -20.08
N GLU A 570 12.81 29.68 -19.72
CA GLU A 570 14.05 29.33 -20.39
C GLU A 570 14.42 27.85 -20.16
N GLN A 571 14.31 27.36 -18.92
CA GLN A 571 14.52 25.95 -18.58
C GLN A 571 13.51 25.04 -19.29
N MET A 572 12.23 25.42 -19.37
CA MET A 572 11.22 24.68 -20.12
C MET A 572 11.54 24.58 -21.62
N LYS A 573 12.02 25.67 -22.23
CA LYS A 573 12.46 25.68 -23.63
C LYS A 573 13.67 24.77 -23.85
N LYS A 574 14.66 24.82 -22.94
CA LYS A 574 15.85 23.96 -22.99
C LYS A 574 15.47 22.48 -22.94
N ASN A 575 14.49 22.13 -22.12
CA ASN A 575 13.93 20.78 -21.99
C ASN A 575 12.89 20.41 -23.08
N LYS A 576 12.71 21.26 -24.11
CA LYS A 576 11.81 21.02 -25.26
C LYS A 576 10.35 20.75 -24.85
N LEU A 577 9.88 21.35 -23.76
CA LEU A 577 8.51 21.18 -23.28
C LEU A 577 7.52 22.02 -24.10
N ASN A 578 6.32 21.47 -24.30
CA ASN A 578 5.20 22.23 -24.86
C ASN A 578 4.59 23.14 -23.79
N ILE A 579 5.03 24.40 -23.77
CA ILE A 579 4.65 25.42 -22.78
C ILE A 579 3.14 25.58 -22.63
N ASP A 580 2.35 25.42 -23.70
CA ASP A 580 0.90 25.63 -23.67
C ASP A 580 0.18 24.67 -22.72
N LEU A 581 0.76 23.49 -22.47
CA LEU A 581 0.25 22.49 -21.52
C LEU A 581 0.49 22.87 -20.05
N TYR A 582 1.37 23.83 -19.78
CA TYR A 582 1.79 24.24 -18.43
C TYR A 582 1.32 25.65 -18.06
N ASN A 583 0.40 26.24 -18.84
CA ASN A 583 -0.10 27.59 -18.56
C ASN A 583 -0.58 27.78 -17.10
N PRO A 584 -1.38 26.87 -16.49
CA PRO A 584 -1.75 27.00 -15.08
C PRO A 584 -0.54 26.98 -14.12
N TYR A 585 0.49 26.19 -14.44
CA TYR A 585 1.71 26.10 -13.65
C TYR A 585 2.56 27.38 -13.74
N LEU A 586 2.59 28.02 -14.91
CA LEU A 586 3.24 29.31 -15.10
C LEU A 586 2.48 30.47 -14.45
N GLU A 587 1.15 30.40 -14.38
CA GLU A 587 0.33 31.39 -13.67
C GLU A 587 0.61 31.41 -12.17
N LEU A 588 1.03 30.28 -11.60
CA LEU A 588 1.46 30.19 -10.20
C LEU A 588 2.61 31.17 -9.88
N ARG A 589 3.52 31.38 -10.85
CA ARG A 589 4.64 32.33 -10.70
C ARG A 589 4.23 33.80 -10.84
N LYS A 590 2.98 34.07 -11.25
CA LYS A 590 2.39 35.41 -11.34
C LYS A 590 1.47 35.72 -10.16
N TYR A 591 0.71 34.72 -9.70
CA TYR A 591 -0.32 34.88 -8.67
C TYR A 591 -0.10 33.86 -7.56
N GLY A 592 0.21 34.33 -6.35
CA GLY A 592 0.52 33.45 -5.21
C GLY A 592 1.94 32.87 -5.24
N ASN A 593 2.85 33.46 -6.02
CA ASN A 593 4.24 33.04 -6.09
C ASN A 593 4.95 33.26 -4.76
N ILE A 594 5.41 32.18 -4.15
CA ILE A 594 6.16 32.16 -2.89
C ILE A 594 7.42 31.30 -3.07
N PRO A 595 8.48 31.50 -2.29
CA PRO A 595 9.51 30.48 -2.13
C PRO A 595 8.86 29.20 -1.61
N HIS A 596 9.15 28.07 -2.25
CA HIS A 596 8.63 26.78 -1.86
C HIS A 596 9.59 25.69 -2.34
N SER A 597 9.55 24.57 -1.64
CA SER A 597 10.40 23.42 -1.92
C SER A 597 9.67 22.14 -1.56
N GLY A 598 10.02 21.04 -2.22
CA GLY A 598 9.40 19.75 -1.96
C GLY A 598 10.27 18.59 -2.38
N PHE A 599 9.82 17.39 -2.02
CA PHE A 599 10.50 16.15 -2.42
C PHE A 599 9.50 15.02 -2.64
N GLY A 600 9.87 14.10 -3.52
CA GLY A 600 9.25 12.80 -3.68
C GLY A 600 10.11 11.73 -3.01
N LEU A 601 9.49 10.81 -2.28
CA LEU A 601 10.12 9.67 -1.63
C LEU A 601 9.42 8.39 -2.07
N GLY A 602 10.20 7.45 -2.61
CA GLY A 602 9.71 6.13 -2.98
C GLY A 602 9.46 5.30 -1.72
N ILE A 603 8.20 5.22 -1.27
CA ILE A 603 7.84 4.50 -0.02
C ILE A 603 8.31 3.05 -0.10
N ASP A 604 8.15 2.42 -1.26
CA ASP A 604 8.58 1.03 -1.47
C ASP A 604 10.08 0.84 -1.25
N ARG A 605 10.92 1.80 -1.67
CA ARG A 605 12.38 1.76 -1.45
C ARG A 605 12.76 2.00 0.01
N LEU A 606 12.07 2.92 0.69
CA LEU A 606 12.26 3.11 2.14
C LEU A 606 11.93 1.82 2.90
N ILE A 607 10.84 1.14 2.54
CA ILE A 607 10.46 -0.13 3.17
C ILE A 607 11.46 -1.24 2.84
N MET A 608 11.98 -1.31 1.61
CA MET A 608 13.07 -2.23 1.27
C MET A 608 14.25 -2.06 2.23
N TYR A 609 14.66 -0.81 2.49
CA TYR A 609 15.74 -0.51 3.43
C TYR A 609 15.39 -0.97 4.86
N ILE A 610 14.24 -0.52 5.38
CA ILE A 610 13.78 -0.80 6.75
C ILE A 610 13.65 -2.30 7.03
N LEU A 611 13.34 -3.10 6.00
CA LEU A 611 13.14 -4.55 6.10
C LEU A 611 14.31 -5.39 5.57
N SER A 612 15.41 -4.76 5.13
CA SER A 612 16.57 -5.45 4.54
C SER A 612 16.20 -6.31 3.31
N ILE A 613 15.16 -5.92 2.57
CA ILE A 613 14.65 -6.65 1.41
C ILE A 613 15.34 -6.16 0.14
N SER A 614 16.04 -7.06 -0.55
CA SER A 614 16.86 -6.73 -1.72
C SER A 614 16.11 -6.54 -3.04
N ASN A 615 14.83 -6.93 -3.11
CA ASN A 615 14.04 -6.82 -4.33
C ASN A 615 12.71 -6.11 -4.07
N ILE A 616 12.46 -5.01 -4.78
CA ILE A 616 11.29 -4.16 -4.61
C ILE A 616 9.96 -4.91 -4.84
N ARG A 617 9.98 -5.95 -5.67
CA ARG A 617 8.81 -6.78 -6.00
C ARG A 617 8.30 -7.60 -4.81
N ASP A 618 9.10 -7.70 -3.76
CA ASP A 618 8.74 -8.40 -2.53
C ASP A 618 8.01 -7.48 -1.53
N ILE A 619 8.09 -6.16 -1.72
CA ILE A 619 7.44 -5.14 -0.88
C ILE A 619 6.04 -4.76 -1.39
N VAL A 620 5.76 -5.02 -2.67
CA VAL A 620 4.45 -4.76 -3.29
C VAL A 620 3.66 -6.06 -3.42
N PRO A 621 2.36 -6.12 -3.04
CA PRO A 621 1.55 -7.33 -3.17
C PRO A 621 1.51 -7.91 -4.58
N PHE A 622 1.23 -7.05 -5.57
CA PHE A 622 1.10 -7.39 -6.98
C PHE A 622 1.99 -6.46 -7.83
N PRO A 623 3.29 -6.76 -7.98
CA PRO A 623 4.21 -5.87 -8.66
C PRO A 623 3.86 -5.75 -10.16
N ARG A 624 4.13 -4.58 -10.73
CA ARG A 624 4.10 -4.31 -12.18
C ARG A 624 5.51 -4.03 -12.65
N TYR A 625 5.96 -4.72 -13.68
CA TYR A 625 7.28 -4.55 -14.29
C TYR A 625 7.25 -5.07 -15.73
N PRO A 626 8.28 -4.80 -16.57
CA PRO A 626 8.28 -5.25 -17.95
C PRO A 626 7.98 -6.74 -18.10
N ASN A 627 7.08 -7.09 -19.01
CA ASN A 627 6.60 -8.45 -19.30
C ASN A 627 5.87 -9.15 -18.13
N TYR A 628 5.41 -8.43 -17.11
CA TYR A 628 4.67 -9.02 -16.00
C TYR A 628 3.48 -8.16 -15.55
N LEU A 629 2.29 -8.71 -15.78
CA LEU A 629 1.01 -8.16 -15.36
C LEU A 629 0.16 -9.30 -14.81
N PHE A 630 0.13 -9.44 -13.48
CA PHE A 630 -0.73 -10.42 -12.81
C PHE A 630 -2.09 -9.80 -12.46
N MET A 631 -3.16 -10.54 -12.75
CA MET A 631 -4.57 -10.07 -12.86
C MET A 631 -4.72 -9.13 -14.04
#